data_AF-A0A2M6X8H1-F1
#
_entry.id   AF-A0A2M6X8H1-F1
#
_cell.length_a   1.000
_cell.length_b   1.000
_cell.length_c   1.000
_cell.angle_alpha   90.00
_cell.angle_beta   90.00
_cell.angle_gamma   90.00
#
_symmetry.space_group_name_H-M   'P 1'
#
loop_
_entity.id
_entity.type
_entity.pdbx_description
1 polymer ?
#
loop_
_entity_poly.entity_id
_entity_poly.type
_entity_poly.pdbx_seq_one_letter_code
_entity_poly.pdbx_strand_id
1 'polypeptide(L)'
;MKRVTLKIKTAVLVSTLAILVGCPSKDNGAGAPPPPAATPTTPTVPTPTTPTDTNTAAKAGGEAVLQIDSITSFSEYAGRPLYNPKDVKVRVNLQNLGSWYGQDVYGGELAISYNDLGPGGRDQYYEGRFYSGTDLNENSHKRFAHGMFRGFFEDSLGAALIVIEETDDLGLMSGSVYYKNWNLAVCNSMPFFYPECNDKSQAKCWNILRGPYDCRTFVAQNSDGKWVVDIDKVTSSVPSDGYKRIGRFEGLNFAKAFNK
;
A
#
# COMPACT_ATOMS: atom_id res chain seq x y z
N MET A 1 26.95 -7.62 47.48
CA MET A 1 26.50 -8.32 46.25
C MET A 1 27.55 -8.11 45.17
N LYS A 2 28.23 -9.18 44.72
CA LYS A 2 29.33 -9.15 43.73
C LYS A 2 28.75 -8.99 42.32
N ARG A 3 29.20 -7.98 41.57
CA ARG A 3 28.91 -7.83 40.14
C ARG A 3 29.89 -8.70 39.33
N VAL A 4 29.36 -9.55 38.46
CA VAL A 4 30.13 -10.35 37.50
C VAL A 4 29.99 -9.68 36.13
N THR A 5 31.12 -9.25 35.56
CA THR A 5 31.19 -8.60 34.26
C THR A 5 31.56 -9.63 33.19
N LEU A 6 30.63 -9.95 32.28
CA LEU A 6 30.86 -10.88 31.18
C LEU A 6 31.44 -10.11 29.99
N LYS A 7 32.70 -10.40 29.61
CA LYS A 7 33.34 -9.85 28.40
C LYS A 7 33.11 -10.82 27.24
N ILE A 8 32.22 -10.46 26.31
CA ILE A 8 32.01 -11.20 25.05
C ILE A 8 32.99 -10.66 24.01
N LYS A 9 33.87 -11.52 23.50
CA LYS A 9 34.80 -11.21 22.41
C LYS A 9 34.11 -11.49 21.08
N THR A 10 33.86 -10.45 20.30
CA THR A 10 33.34 -10.55 18.93
C THR A 10 34.48 -10.93 17.98
N ALA A 11 34.38 -12.10 17.36
CA ALA A 11 35.25 -12.50 16.25
C ALA A 11 34.60 -12.01 14.94
N VAL A 12 35.30 -11.13 14.23
CA VAL A 12 34.90 -10.62 12.91
C VAL A 12 35.59 -11.49 11.85
N LEU A 13 34.81 -12.23 11.07
CA LEU A 13 35.29 -12.99 9.92
C LEU A 13 35.01 -12.17 8.65
N VAL A 14 36.06 -11.58 8.08
CA VAL A 14 36.01 -10.86 6.79
C VAL A 14 36.37 -11.85 5.69
N SER A 15 35.38 -12.31 4.92
CA SER A 15 35.61 -13.06 3.69
C SER A 15 35.48 -12.12 2.49
N THR A 16 36.63 -11.74 1.92
CA THR A 16 36.78 -11.08 0.63
C THR A 16 36.50 -12.06 -0.50
N LEU A 17 35.47 -11.78 -1.31
CA LEU A 17 35.19 -12.48 -2.56
C LEU A 17 35.59 -11.58 -3.73
N ALA A 18 36.68 -11.94 -4.41
CA ALA A 18 37.14 -11.31 -5.64
C ALA A 18 36.38 -11.91 -6.82
N ILE A 19 35.67 -11.08 -7.59
CA ILE A 19 35.05 -11.48 -8.86
C ILE A 19 35.86 -10.83 -9.99
N LEU A 20 36.35 -11.71 -10.86
CA LEU A 20 37.18 -11.45 -12.02
C LEU A 20 36.44 -10.62 -13.07
N VAL A 21 37.13 -9.61 -13.60
CA VAL A 21 36.71 -8.82 -14.76
C VAL A 21 37.20 -9.52 -16.03
N GLY A 22 36.29 -10.06 -16.82
CA GLY A 22 36.58 -10.64 -18.14
C GLY A 22 36.35 -9.63 -19.27
N CYS A 23 37.42 -9.26 -19.97
CA CYS A 23 37.37 -8.56 -21.25
C CYS A 23 36.99 -9.52 -22.39
N PRO A 24 35.96 -9.23 -23.21
CA PRO A 24 35.89 -9.76 -24.56
C PRO A 24 36.56 -8.82 -25.56
N SER A 25 37.33 -9.44 -26.45
CA SER A 25 38.13 -8.87 -27.53
C SER A 25 37.32 -8.09 -28.57
N LYS A 26 37.95 -7.06 -29.13
CA LYS A 26 37.51 -6.27 -30.29
C LYS A 26 37.46 -7.12 -31.56
N ASP A 27 36.29 -7.21 -32.17
CA ASP A 27 36.15 -7.52 -33.61
C ASP A 27 36.03 -6.22 -34.41
N ASN A 28 36.95 -6.01 -35.34
CA ASN A 28 36.93 -4.90 -36.30
C ASN A 28 36.04 -5.27 -37.49
N GLY A 29 34.73 -5.16 -37.32
CA GLY A 29 33.76 -5.20 -38.43
C GLY A 29 33.48 -3.79 -38.93
N ALA A 30 33.85 -3.48 -40.17
CA ALA A 30 33.45 -2.25 -40.86
C ALA A 30 31.95 -2.29 -41.15
N GLY A 31 31.15 -1.83 -40.17
CA GLY A 31 29.69 -1.70 -40.26
C GLY A 31 29.29 -0.38 -40.91
N ALA A 32 28.21 -0.45 -41.70
CA ALA A 32 27.54 0.67 -42.35
C ALA A 32 27.25 1.84 -41.38
N PRO A 33 27.16 3.10 -41.89
CA PRO A 33 26.86 4.25 -41.05
C PRO A 33 25.57 4.04 -40.25
N PRO A 34 25.57 4.34 -38.94
CA PRO A 34 24.41 4.14 -38.09
C PRO A 34 23.24 5.00 -38.59
N PRO A 35 22.01 4.47 -38.59
CA PRO A 35 20.83 5.27 -38.85
C PRO A 35 20.75 6.42 -37.83
N PRO A 36 20.21 7.59 -38.23
CA PRO A 36 20.11 8.75 -37.36
C PRO A 36 19.40 8.37 -36.05
N ALA A 37 20.02 8.78 -34.94
CA ALA A 37 19.50 8.52 -33.60
C ALA A 37 18.04 9.00 -33.52
N ALA A 38 17.13 8.08 -33.23
CA ALA A 38 15.74 8.41 -32.97
C ALA A 38 15.71 9.42 -31.81
N THR A 39 15.07 10.56 -32.06
CA THR A 39 14.84 11.58 -31.04
C THR A 39 14.09 10.92 -29.88
N PRO A 40 14.53 11.06 -28.61
CA PRO A 40 13.82 10.51 -27.48
C PRO A 40 12.42 11.12 -27.45
N THR A 41 11.42 10.32 -27.79
CA THR A 41 10.02 10.67 -27.61
C THR A 41 9.77 10.72 -26.11
N THR A 42 9.33 11.88 -25.62
CA THR A 42 8.82 12.01 -24.25
C THR A 42 7.75 10.93 -24.05
N PRO A 43 7.84 10.09 -23.00
CA PRO A 43 6.83 9.09 -22.73
C PRO A 43 5.50 9.82 -22.58
N THR A 44 4.61 9.60 -23.54
CA THR A 44 3.25 10.11 -23.49
C THR A 44 2.56 9.31 -22.40
N VAL A 45 2.20 9.96 -21.30
CA VAL A 45 1.36 9.34 -20.26
C VAL A 45 0.09 8.87 -20.96
N PRO A 46 -0.22 7.56 -20.99
CA PRO A 46 -1.40 7.08 -21.67
C PRO A 46 -2.62 7.72 -21.01
N THR A 47 -3.45 8.38 -21.83
CA THR A 47 -4.76 8.85 -21.39
C THR A 47 -5.53 7.66 -20.81
N PRO A 48 -6.04 7.74 -19.56
CA PRO A 48 -6.76 6.63 -18.95
C PRO A 48 -7.94 6.26 -19.82
N THR A 49 -7.87 5.11 -20.48
CA THR A 49 -9.03 4.53 -21.17
C THR A 49 -9.86 3.83 -20.09
N THR A 50 -11.10 4.26 -19.92
CA THR A 50 -12.02 3.62 -18.97
C THR A 50 -12.29 2.17 -19.42
N PRO A 51 -11.87 1.14 -18.67
CA PRO A 51 -12.12 -0.24 -19.05
C PRO A 51 -13.61 -0.52 -18.89
N THR A 52 -14.24 -1.06 -19.94
CA THR A 52 -15.64 -1.48 -19.91
C THR A 52 -15.74 -2.82 -19.19
N ASP A 53 -16.10 -2.80 -17.89
CA ASP A 53 -16.36 -4.00 -17.10
C ASP A 53 -17.76 -4.54 -17.43
N THR A 54 -17.85 -5.80 -17.87
CA THR A 54 -19.13 -6.47 -18.20
C THR A 54 -19.79 -7.14 -17.00
N ASN A 55 -19.19 -7.09 -15.80
CA ASN A 55 -19.78 -7.59 -14.56
C ASN A 55 -20.63 -6.51 -13.87
N THR A 56 -21.91 -6.44 -14.25
CA THR A 56 -22.86 -5.35 -14.00
C THR A 56 -23.60 -5.39 -12.65
N ALA A 57 -23.06 -6.06 -11.63
CA ALA A 57 -23.51 -5.77 -10.27
C ALA A 57 -22.95 -4.38 -9.92
N ALA A 58 -23.82 -3.36 -9.87
CA ALA A 58 -23.42 -1.97 -9.61
C ALA A 58 -22.63 -1.89 -8.30
N LYS A 59 -21.30 -1.86 -8.40
CA LYS A 59 -20.43 -1.65 -7.26
C LYS A 59 -20.57 -0.19 -6.86
N ALA A 60 -21.03 0.08 -5.64
CA ALA A 60 -21.01 1.41 -5.07
C ALA A 60 -19.56 1.88 -4.86
N GLY A 61 -19.36 3.21 -4.92
CA GLY A 61 -18.06 3.85 -4.76
C GLY A 61 -17.51 4.50 -6.04
N GLY A 62 -16.40 5.21 -5.88
CA GLY A 62 -15.59 5.74 -6.96
C GLY A 62 -14.49 4.75 -7.34
N GLU A 63 -14.19 4.64 -8.63
CA GLU A 63 -13.07 3.85 -9.15
C GLU A 63 -12.05 4.73 -9.87
N ALA A 64 -10.79 4.34 -9.82
CA ALA A 64 -9.70 4.95 -10.58
C ALA A 64 -8.71 3.89 -11.06
N VAL A 65 -8.01 4.17 -12.16
CA VAL A 65 -6.89 3.34 -12.62
C VAL A 65 -5.74 3.47 -11.63
N LEU A 66 -5.16 2.36 -11.22
CA LEU A 66 -4.01 2.29 -10.33
C LEU A 66 -2.76 1.92 -11.14
N GLN A 67 -1.86 2.87 -11.31
CA GLN A 67 -0.56 2.66 -11.92
C GLN A 67 0.37 2.00 -10.90
N ILE A 68 0.62 0.70 -11.06
CA ILE A 68 1.50 -0.05 -10.15
C ILE A 68 2.96 0.39 -10.31
N ASP A 69 3.65 0.54 -9.19
CA ASP A 69 5.07 0.93 -9.19
C ASP A 69 5.95 -0.18 -9.80
N SER A 70 5.65 -1.44 -9.49
CA SER A 70 6.36 -2.60 -10.02
C SER A 70 5.53 -3.88 -9.92
N ILE A 71 5.80 -4.85 -10.80
CA ILE A 71 5.22 -6.20 -10.70
C ILE A 71 5.67 -6.89 -9.41
N THR A 72 6.89 -6.62 -8.92
CA THR A 72 7.42 -7.22 -7.69
C THR A 72 6.63 -6.78 -6.47
N SER A 73 6.46 -5.47 -6.26
CA SER A 73 5.67 -4.94 -5.14
C SER A 73 4.20 -5.39 -5.22
N PHE A 74 3.65 -5.49 -6.42
CA PHE A 74 2.28 -5.94 -6.61
C PHE A 74 2.10 -7.46 -6.40
N SER A 75 3.09 -8.26 -6.77
CA SER A 75 3.12 -9.71 -6.48
C SER A 75 3.26 -9.97 -4.98
N GLU A 76 4.10 -9.18 -4.29
CA GLU A 76 4.20 -9.25 -2.83
C GLU A 76 2.85 -8.94 -2.18
N TYR A 77 2.17 -7.86 -2.59
CA TYR A 77 0.80 -7.55 -2.17
C TYR A 77 -0.16 -8.74 -2.41
N ALA A 78 -0.15 -9.28 -3.62
CA ALA A 78 -1.02 -10.37 -4.03
C ALA A 78 -0.73 -11.71 -3.32
N GLY A 79 0.37 -11.79 -2.57
CA GLY A 79 0.83 -13.02 -1.89
C GLY A 79 1.22 -14.13 -2.86
N ARG A 80 1.43 -13.81 -4.15
CA ARG A 80 1.76 -14.78 -5.20
C ARG A 80 2.46 -14.10 -6.39
N PRO A 81 3.24 -14.84 -7.19
CA PRO A 81 3.75 -14.33 -8.45
C PRO A 81 2.61 -13.89 -9.38
N LEU A 82 2.68 -12.68 -9.90
CA LEU A 82 1.83 -12.19 -10.98
C LEU A 82 2.61 -12.27 -12.29
N TYR A 83 1.93 -12.59 -13.38
CA TYR A 83 2.57 -12.81 -14.68
C TYR A 83 2.33 -11.66 -15.65
N ASN A 84 1.11 -11.13 -15.68
CA ASN A 84 0.71 -10.04 -16.55
C ASN A 84 -0.50 -9.30 -15.96
N PRO A 85 -0.34 -8.56 -14.84
CA PRO A 85 -1.43 -7.82 -14.25
C PRO A 85 -1.87 -6.68 -15.19
N LYS A 86 -3.17 -6.62 -15.49
CA LYS A 86 -3.80 -5.62 -16.34
C LYS A 86 -5.10 -5.11 -15.71
N ASP A 87 -5.58 -3.96 -16.20
CA ASP A 87 -6.78 -3.30 -15.70
C ASP A 87 -6.78 -3.10 -14.19
N VAL A 88 -5.61 -2.74 -13.63
CA VAL A 88 -5.46 -2.55 -12.19
C VAL A 88 -6.24 -1.30 -11.79
N LYS A 89 -7.22 -1.48 -10.90
CA LYS A 89 -8.10 -0.41 -10.41
C LYS A 89 -8.09 -0.37 -8.89
N VAL A 90 -8.28 0.83 -8.36
CA VAL A 90 -8.65 1.06 -6.96
C VAL A 90 -10.09 1.53 -6.90
N ARG A 91 -10.89 0.93 -6.01
CA ARG A 91 -12.26 1.37 -5.70
C ARG A 91 -12.33 1.82 -4.25
N VAL A 92 -12.96 2.97 -4.03
CA VAL A 92 -13.17 3.57 -2.73
C VAL A 92 -14.67 3.78 -2.54
N ASN A 93 -15.21 3.28 -1.44
CA ASN A 93 -16.61 3.46 -1.08
C ASN A 93 -16.72 3.78 0.41
N LEU A 94 -16.76 5.07 0.72
CA LEU A 94 -16.74 5.60 2.07
C LEU A 94 -18.03 6.34 2.39
N GLN A 95 -18.46 6.23 3.63
CA GLN A 95 -19.57 7.00 4.19
C GLN A 95 -19.05 7.87 5.32
N ASN A 96 -19.61 9.07 5.45
CA ASN A 96 -19.37 9.92 6.62
C ASN A 96 -20.04 9.27 7.84
N LEU A 97 -19.27 9.02 8.89
CA LEU A 97 -19.73 8.41 10.13
C LEU A 97 -20.08 9.44 11.20
N GLY A 98 -19.76 10.72 10.95
CA GLY A 98 -19.95 11.83 11.87
C GLY A 98 -18.70 12.69 12.00
N SER A 99 -18.65 13.49 13.06
CA SER A 99 -17.55 14.40 13.33
C SER A 99 -16.78 14.00 14.59
N TRP A 100 -15.46 14.02 14.52
CA TRP A 100 -14.55 13.82 15.65
C TRP A 100 -13.62 15.04 15.79
N TYR A 101 -13.73 15.75 16.91
CA TYR A 101 -13.07 17.05 17.13
C TYR A 101 -13.29 18.06 15.98
N GLY A 102 -14.51 18.11 15.42
CA GLY A 102 -14.88 19.04 14.35
C GLY A 102 -14.42 18.63 12.95
N GLN A 103 -13.85 17.42 12.79
CA GLN A 103 -13.44 16.89 11.48
C GLN A 103 -14.34 15.72 11.07
N ASP A 104 -14.74 15.68 9.81
CA ASP A 104 -15.46 14.52 9.24
C ASP A 104 -14.62 13.25 9.35
N VAL A 105 -15.23 12.19 9.85
CA VAL A 105 -14.64 10.86 9.95
C VAL A 105 -15.36 9.92 9.01
N TYR A 106 -14.59 9.14 8.25
CA TYR A 106 -15.13 8.26 7.22
C TYR A 106 -14.88 6.80 7.54
N GLY A 107 -15.76 5.92 7.08
CA GLY A 107 -15.56 4.47 7.11
C GLY A 107 -16.14 3.80 5.87
N GLY A 108 -15.80 2.52 5.65
CA GLY A 108 -16.29 1.79 4.48
C GLY A 108 -15.27 0.82 3.90
N GLU A 109 -15.19 0.79 2.57
CA GLU A 109 -14.43 -0.22 1.81
C GLU A 109 -13.39 0.42 0.88
N LEU A 110 -12.22 -0.19 0.85
CA LEU A 110 -11.18 -0.01 -0.17
C LEU A 110 -11.01 -1.34 -0.89
N ALA A 111 -11.10 -1.35 -2.22
CA ALA A 111 -10.84 -2.55 -3.00
C ALA A 111 -9.79 -2.30 -4.08
N ILE A 112 -8.99 -3.32 -4.37
CA ILE A 112 -8.00 -3.32 -5.45
C ILE A 112 -8.33 -4.50 -6.34
N SER A 113 -8.61 -4.25 -7.61
CA SER A 113 -8.98 -5.26 -8.59
C SER A 113 -8.04 -5.25 -9.80
N TYR A 114 -7.84 -6.41 -10.41
CA TYR A 114 -7.02 -6.56 -11.60
C TYR A 114 -7.33 -7.89 -12.29
N ASN A 115 -7.01 -7.97 -13.58
CA ASN A 115 -6.92 -9.22 -14.30
C ASN A 115 -5.45 -9.67 -14.33
N ASP A 116 -5.17 -10.95 -14.14
CA ASP A 116 -3.82 -11.50 -14.29
C ASP A 116 -3.85 -12.81 -15.08
N LEU A 117 -2.74 -13.11 -15.76
CA LEU A 117 -2.56 -14.36 -16.48
C LEU A 117 -2.21 -15.45 -15.46
N GLY A 118 -3.18 -16.26 -15.05
CA GLY A 118 -2.93 -17.34 -14.10
C GLY A 118 -1.95 -18.40 -14.64
N PRO A 119 -1.48 -19.35 -13.80
CA PRO A 119 -0.51 -20.38 -14.20
C PRO A 119 -0.90 -21.23 -15.42
N GLY A 120 -2.18 -21.25 -15.80
CA GLY A 120 -2.69 -21.93 -16.98
C GLY A 120 -2.81 -21.05 -18.25
N GLY A 121 -2.24 -19.84 -18.26
CA GLY A 121 -2.32 -18.93 -19.41
C GLY A 121 -3.72 -18.37 -19.65
N ARG A 122 -4.58 -18.35 -18.63
CA ARG A 122 -5.94 -17.81 -18.72
C ARG A 122 -6.03 -16.54 -17.90
N ASP A 123 -6.72 -15.53 -18.46
CA ASP A 123 -7.07 -14.33 -17.73
C ASP A 123 -8.00 -14.69 -16.56
N GLN A 124 -7.64 -14.22 -15.37
CA GLN A 124 -8.43 -14.39 -14.17
C GLN A 124 -8.60 -13.05 -13.47
N TYR A 125 -9.83 -12.77 -13.03
CA TYR A 125 -10.16 -11.59 -12.26
C TYR A 125 -9.85 -11.81 -10.78
N TYR A 126 -9.19 -10.84 -10.17
CA TYR A 126 -8.87 -10.82 -8.75
C TYR A 126 -9.35 -9.52 -8.12
N GLU A 127 -9.80 -9.61 -6.87
CA GLU A 127 -10.20 -8.45 -6.08
C GLU A 127 -9.85 -8.69 -4.61
N GLY A 128 -9.00 -7.83 -4.05
CA GLY A 128 -8.79 -7.74 -2.61
C GLY A 128 -9.68 -6.64 -2.04
N ARG A 129 -10.35 -6.92 -0.91
CA ARG A 129 -11.24 -5.96 -0.24
C ARG A 129 -10.78 -5.75 1.19
N PHE A 130 -10.58 -4.49 1.53
CA PHE A 130 -10.17 -4.05 2.85
C PHE A 130 -11.29 -3.20 3.45
N TYR A 131 -11.60 -3.50 4.70
CA TYR A 131 -12.67 -2.84 5.41
C TYR A 131 -12.12 -1.98 6.52
N SER A 132 -12.96 -1.04 6.88
CA SER A 132 -12.72 -0.03 7.86
C SER A 132 -13.95 -0.06 8.76
N GLY A 133 -13.73 -0.04 10.08
CA GLY A 133 -14.82 -0.16 11.07
C GLY A 133 -15.95 0.85 10.83
N THR A 134 -17.15 0.56 11.34
CA THR A 134 -18.32 1.44 11.23
C THR A 134 -18.41 2.45 12.39
N ASP A 135 -17.55 2.32 13.38
CA ASP A 135 -17.72 3.01 14.67
C ASP A 135 -16.75 4.19 14.81
N LEU A 136 -17.27 5.35 15.23
CA LEU A 136 -16.49 6.60 15.33
C LEU A 136 -15.19 6.47 16.14
N ASN A 137 -15.20 5.67 17.22
CA ASN A 137 -14.04 5.48 18.10
C ASN A 137 -12.87 4.74 17.44
N GLU A 138 -13.15 3.94 16.40
CA GLU A 138 -12.15 3.17 15.66
C GLU A 138 -11.59 3.94 14.44
N ASN A 139 -12.22 5.06 14.09
CA ASN A 139 -12.09 5.69 12.78
C ASN A 139 -11.40 7.04 12.79
N SER A 140 -10.79 7.46 13.92
CA SER A 140 -9.96 8.67 13.99
C SER A 140 -8.79 8.69 12.98
N HIS A 141 -8.51 7.57 12.32
CA HIS A 141 -7.45 7.42 11.32
C HIS A 141 -7.91 7.59 9.87
N LYS A 142 -9.15 8.06 9.64
CA LYS A 142 -9.81 8.13 8.32
C LYS A 142 -10.41 9.51 8.08
N ARG A 143 -9.55 10.49 7.92
CA ARG A 143 -9.96 11.90 7.85
C ARG A 143 -9.01 12.73 7.00
N PHE A 144 -9.48 13.92 6.64
CA PHE A 144 -8.67 14.95 6.03
C PHE A 144 -7.84 15.65 7.10
N ALA A 145 -6.52 15.72 6.90
CA ALA A 145 -5.62 16.54 7.70
C ALA A 145 -4.52 17.10 6.81
N HIS A 146 -4.22 18.39 6.95
CA HIS A 146 -3.25 19.12 6.12
C HIS A 146 -3.54 19.00 4.62
N GLY A 147 -4.82 19.09 4.23
CA GLY A 147 -5.24 18.99 2.83
C GLY A 147 -5.21 17.58 2.23
N MET A 148 -4.77 16.57 2.97
CA MET A 148 -4.71 15.19 2.51
C MET A 148 -5.70 14.31 3.27
N PHE A 149 -6.41 13.43 2.55
CA PHE A 149 -7.15 12.35 3.19
C PHE A 149 -6.25 11.14 3.35
N ARG A 150 -6.27 10.56 4.55
CA ARG A 150 -5.62 9.29 4.83
C ARG A 150 -6.69 8.34 5.32
N GLY A 151 -6.78 7.16 4.71
CA GLY A 151 -7.76 6.14 5.07
C GLY A 151 -7.06 4.81 5.30
N PHE A 152 -7.25 4.24 6.48
CA PHE A 152 -6.69 2.96 6.90
C PHE A 152 -7.70 1.82 6.77
N PHE A 153 -7.34 0.71 6.13
CA PHE A 153 -8.23 -0.42 5.89
C PHE A 153 -7.48 -1.74 6.12
N GLU A 154 -8.22 -2.82 6.37
CA GLU A 154 -7.63 -4.13 6.64
C GLU A 154 -8.60 -5.28 6.34
N ASP A 155 -8.05 -6.50 6.22
CA ASP A 155 -8.83 -7.72 5.99
C ASP A 155 -8.38 -8.92 6.86
N SER A 156 -8.26 -10.14 6.32
CA SER A 156 -7.68 -11.31 7.01
C SER A 156 -6.23 -11.65 6.58
N LEU A 157 -5.66 -10.91 5.63
CA LEU A 157 -4.33 -11.11 5.05
C LEU A 157 -3.37 -9.90 5.17
N GLY A 158 -3.88 -8.67 5.24
CA GLY A 158 -3.06 -7.47 5.37
C GLY A 158 -3.85 -6.18 5.65
N ALA A 159 -3.07 -5.10 5.79
CA ALA A 159 -3.59 -3.75 5.82
C ALA A 159 -3.33 -3.04 4.49
N ALA A 160 -4.25 -2.14 4.14
CA ALA A 160 -4.12 -1.22 3.02
C ALA A 160 -4.36 0.21 3.49
N LEU A 161 -3.59 1.14 2.94
CA LEU A 161 -3.72 2.57 3.22
C LEU A 161 -3.91 3.30 1.90
N ILE A 162 -4.92 4.16 1.84
CA ILE A 162 -5.05 5.15 0.78
C ILE A 162 -4.64 6.52 1.30
N VAL A 163 -3.82 7.23 0.52
CA VAL A 163 -3.47 8.63 0.77
C VAL A 163 -3.90 9.42 -0.46
N ILE A 164 -4.93 10.24 -0.30
CA ILE A 164 -5.36 11.22 -1.31
C ILE A 164 -4.53 12.48 -1.07
N GLU A 165 -3.71 12.81 -2.06
CA GLU A 165 -2.72 13.89 -1.98
C GLU A 165 -3.27 15.19 -2.55
N GLU A 166 -4.07 15.09 -3.63
CA GLU A 166 -4.60 16.25 -4.35
C GLU A 166 -6.06 16.02 -4.77
N THR A 167 -6.79 17.11 -4.95
CA THR A 167 -8.13 17.14 -5.53
C THR A 167 -8.20 18.32 -6.48
N ASP A 168 -8.61 18.07 -7.73
CA ASP A 168 -8.75 19.11 -8.74
C ASP A 168 -10.10 19.86 -8.61
N ASP A 169 -10.26 20.91 -9.41
CA ASP A 169 -11.48 21.73 -9.45
C ASP A 169 -12.73 20.96 -9.92
N LEU A 170 -12.55 19.77 -10.51
CA LEU A 170 -13.62 18.88 -10.96
C LEU A 170 -14.00 17.84 -9.89
N GLY A 171 -13.34 17.86 -8.72
CA GLY A 171 -13.54 16.88 -7.65
C GLY A 171 -12.96 15.51 -7.98
N LEU A 172 -11.97 15.45 -8.87
CA LEU A 172 -11.18 14.26 -9.13
C LEU A 172 -9.94 14.26 -8.25
N MET A 173 -9.67 13.12 -7.65
CA MET A 173 -8.61 12.95 -6.67
C MET A 173 -7.46 12.13 -7.25
N SER A 174 -6.26 12.47 -6.83
CA SER A 174 -5.04 11.70 -7.07
C SER A 174 -4.38 11.31 -5.76
N GLY A 175 -3.62 10.23 -5.77
CA GLY A 175 -3.00 9.74 -4.56
C GLY A 175 -2.22 8.44 -4.72
N SER A 176 -1.92 7.82 -3.59
CA SER A 176 -1.13 6.60 -3.50
C SER A 176 -1.84 5.54 -2.67
N VAL A 177 -1.63 4.28 -3.05
CA VAL A 177 -2.10 3.11 -2.28
C VAL A 177 -0.88 2.38 -1.72
N TYR A 178 -0.93 2.05 -0.44
CA TYR A 178 0.10 1.30 0.27
C TYR A 178 -0.49 0.03 0.88
N TYR A 179 0.36 -0.96 1.15
CA TYR A 179 -0.03 -2.21 1.79
C TYR A 179 1.01 -2.70 2.79
N LYS A 180 0.56 -3.56 3.70
CA LYS A 180 1.40 -4.33 4.63
C LYS A 180 0.75 -5.70 4.84
N ASN A 181 1.37 -6.77 4.36
CA ASN A 181 0.87 -8.13 4.56
C ASN A 181 1.23 -8.64 5.96
N TRP A 182 0.35 -9.43 6.55
CA TRP A 182 0.63 -10.08 7.82
C TRP A 182 1.49 -11.32 7.63
N ASN A 183 2.35 -11.58 8.61
CA ASN A 183 3.13 -12.81 8.63
C ASN A 183 2.26 -13.96 9.17
N LEU A 184 1.53 -14.61 8.26
CA LEU A 184 0.63 -15.73 8.60
C LEU A 184 1.37 -16.96 9.12
N ALA A 185 2.69 -17.09 8.90
CA ALA A 185 3.46 -18.20 9.48
C ALA A 185 3.48 -18.17 11.02
N VAL A 186 3.20 -17.01 11.62
CA VAL A 186 3.05 -16.87 13.08
C VAL A 186 1.58 -17.04 13.51
N CYS A 187 0.63 -16.80 12.61
CA CYS A 187 -0.81 -16.85 12.87
C CYS A 187 -1.53 -17.58 11.71
N ASN A 188 -1.57 -18.92 11.73
CA ASN A 188 -2.22 -19.73 10.69
C ASN A 188 -3.77 -19.68 10.72
N SER A 189 -4.35 -18.71 11.44
CA SER A 189 -5.79 -18.60 11.66
C SER A 189 -6.18 -17.16 11.96
N MET A 190 -7.42 -16.79 11.61
CA MET A 190 -7.92 -15.47 11.93
C MET A 190 -7.82 -15.22 13.44
N PRO A 191 -7.33 -14.05 13.84
CA PRO A 191 -7.00 -13.75 15.23
C PRO A 191 -8.17 -13.83 16.22
N PHE A 192 -9.40 -13.94 15.72
CA PHE A 192 -10.62 -14.11 16.51
C PHE A 192 -10.68 -15.42 17.32
N PHE A 193 -10.08 -16.52 16.85
CA PHE A 193 -10.24 -17.85 17.47
C PHE A 193 -9.11 -18.29 18.40
N TYR A 194 -7.99 -17.56 18.46
CA TYR A 194 -6.80 -17.98 19.21
C TYR A 194 -6.32 -16.87 20.17
N PRO A 195 -6.55 -17.00 21.49
CA PRO A 195 -6.17 -16.02 22.52
C PRO A 195 -4.68 -15.64 22.51
N GLU A 196 -3.80 -16.57 22.12
CA GLU A 196 -2.35 -16.38 21.99
C GLU A 196 -1.96 -15.48 20.80
N CYS A 197 -2.81 -15.46 19.77
CA CYS A 197 -2.74 -14.46 18.71
C CYS A 197 -3.34 -13.16 19.21
N ASN A 198 -4.43 -13.21 19.99
CA ASN A 198 -5.17 -12.04 20.45
C ASN A 198 -4.28 -10.99 21.12
N ASP A 199 -3.44 -11.29 22.12
CA ASP A 199 -2.51 -10.29 22.70
C ASP A 199 -1.40 -9.79 21.73
N LYS A 200 -1.22 -10.46 20.59
CA LYS A 200 -0.34 -10.07 19.47
C LYS A 200 -1.08 -9.51 18.26
N SER A 201 -2.41 -9.59 18.21
CA SER A 201 -3.23 -9.34 17.02
C SER A 201 -4.59 -8.70 17.32
N GLN A 202 -4.81 -8.10 18.51
CA GLN A 202 -6.11 -7.54 18.87
C GLN A 202 -6.64 -6.62 17.77
N ALA A 203 -7.80 -7.03 17.26
CA ALA A 203 -8.41 -6.66 16.01
C ALA A 203 -8.22 -5.21 15.62
N LYS A 204 -7.80 -5.03 14.39
CA LYS A 204 -7.52 -3.77 13.75
C LYS A 204 -6.22 -3.08 14.12
N CYS A 205 -5.46 -2.65 13.12
CA CYS A 205 -4.13 -2.08 13.30
C CYS A 205 -4.07 -0.89 14.28
N TRP A 206 -5.21 -0.25 14.56
CA TRP A 206 -5.36 0.81 15.55
C TRP A 206 -5.43 0.33 17.02
N ASN A 207 -5.68 -0.96 17.26
CA ASN A 207 -5.68 -1.58 18.59
C ASN A 207 -4.34 -2.26 18.94
N ILE A 208 -3.45 -2.46 17.97
CA ILE A 208 -2.12 -3.05 18.23
C ILE A 208 -1.14 -1.96 18.65
N LEU A 209 -0.90 -1.86 19.96
CA LEU A 209 -0.12 -0.77 20.56
C LEU A 209 1.38 -1.07 20.76
N ARG A 210 1.79 -2.36 20.78
CA ARG A 210 3.19 -2.81 21.00
C ARG A 210 3.44 -4.22 20.44
N GLY A 211 4.63 -4.44 19.90
CA GLY A 211 5.10 -5.76 19.42
C GLY A 211 5.68 -5.69 18.00
N PRO A 212 6.08 -6.83 17.40
CA PRO A 212 6.50 -6.88 15.99
C PRO A 212 5.34 -6.63 15.00
N TYR A 213 4.15 -6.35 15.53
CA TYR A 213 2.91 -6.08 14.80
C TYR A 213 2.37 -4.67 15.08
N ASP A 214 3.19 -3.75 15.61
CA ASP A 214 2.85 -2.34 15.50
C ASP A 214 2.58 -2.06 14.01
N CYS A 215 1.37 -1.61 13.72
CA CYS A 215 0.90 -1.31 12.37
C CYS A 215 0.60 0.18 12.23
N ARG A 216 0.92 0.95 13.28
CA ARG A 216 0.65 2.38 13.35
C ARG A 216 1.64 3.08 12.44
N THR A 217 1.05 3.83 11.52
CA THR A 217 1.78 4.74 10.67
C THR A 217 1.31 6.16 10.95
N PHE A 218 2.08 7.16 10.53
CA PHE A 218 1.85 8.56 10.91
C PHE A 218 1.80 8.75 12.44
N VAL A 219 2.73 8.10 13.15
CA VAL A 219 2.87 8.26 14.60
C VAL A 219 3.66 9.51 14.95
N ALA A 220 3.22 10.20 15.99
CA ALA A 220 3.97 11.28 16.63
C ALA A 220 3.98 11.06 18.14
N GLN A 221 4.97 11.67 18.80
CA GLN A 221 5.04 11.65 20.25
C GLN A 221 4.08 12.72 20.81
N ASN A 222 3.20 12.33 21.75
CA ASN A 222 2.34 13.27 22.46
C ASN A 222 3.12 14.03 23.56
N SER A 223 2.46 14.95 24.26
CA SER A 223 3.07 15.75 25.36
C SER A 223 3.65 14.89 26.48
N ASP A 224 3.15 13.67 26.66
CA ASP A 224 3.58 12.74 27.71
C ASP A 224 4.70 11.80 27.26
N GLY A 225 5.24 12.00 26.05
CA GLY A 225 6.29 11.15 25.51
C GLY A 225 5.77 9.83 24.89
N LYS A 226 4.46 9.64 24.74
CA LYS A 226 3.86 8.42 24.18
C LYS A 226 3.68 8.55 22.67
N TRP A 227 4.14 7.55 21.92
CA TRP A 227 3.84 7.42 20.49
C TRP A 227 2.37 7.10 20.28
N VAL A 228 1.65 7.98 19.59
CA VAL A 228 0.25 7.83 19.21
C VAL A 228 0.11 8.11 17.71
N VAL A 229 -0.87 7.51 17.05
CA VAL A 229 -1.19 7.91 15.67
C VAL A 229 -1.74 9.33 15.74
N ASP A 230 -1.05 10.26 15.09
CA ASP A 230 -1.39 11.67 15.13
C ASP A 230 -1.27 12.23 13.70
N ILE A 231 -2.31 11.97 12.93
CA ILE A 231 -2.41 12.41 11.54
C ILE A 231 -2.37 13.95 11.43
N ASP A 232 -2.71 14.67 12.52
CA ASP A 232 -2.65 16.13 12.55
C ASP A 232 -1.24 16.67 12.81
N LYS A 233 -0.29 15.84 13.25
CA LYS A 233 1.11 16.26 13.39
C LYS A 233 2.01 15.79 12.26
N VAL A 234 1.56 14.82 11.47
CA VAL A 234 2.38 14.24 10.41
C VAL A 234 2.03 14.85 9.05
N THR A 235 3.02 15.55 8.47
CA THR A 235 2.92 16.17 7.14
C THR A 235 3.34 15.23 6.01
N SER A 236 3.99 14.11 6.33
CA SER A 236 4.37 13.11 5.32
C SER A 236 3.12 12.45 4.70
N SER A 237 3.12 12.28 3.38
CA SER A 237 2.17 11.40 2.68
C SER A 237 2.63 9.94 2.68
N VAL A 238 3.90 9.68 2.98
CA VAL A 238 4.48 8.33 3.00
C VAL A 238 4.30 7.72 4.38
N PRO A 239 3.62 6.56 4.48
CA PRO A 239 3.53 5.82 5.73
C PRO A 239 4.88 5.23 6.16
N SER A 240 5.16 5.28 7.45
CA SER A 240 6.24 4.54 8.11
C SER A 240 5.85 3.07 8.38
N ASP A 241 6.73 2.32 9.04
CA ASP A 241 6.42 1.00 9.64
C ASP A 241 6.14 -0.13 8.62
N GLY A 242 6.97 -0.20 7.58
CA GLY A 242 7.00 -1.35 6.66
C GLY A 242 5.85 -1.39 5.64
N TYR A 243 5.02 -0.35 5.58
CA TYR A 243 4.09 -0.16 4.47
C TYR A 243 4.88 0.05 3.18
N LYS A 244 4.52 -0.70 2.14
CA LYS A 244 5.09 -0.59 0.81
C LYS A 244 4.06 0.01 -0.13
N ARG A 245 4.48 0.89 -1.03
CA ARG A 245 3.57 1.48 -2.02
C ARG A 245 3.25 0.44 -3.09
N ILE A 246 1.97 0.30 -3.42
CA ILE A 246 1.51 -0.49 -4.57
C ILE A 246 1.67 0.34 -5.84
N GLY A 247 1.19 1.59 -5.80
CA GLY A 247 1.11 2.44 -6.97
C GLY A 247 0.43 3.78 -6.69
N ARG A 248 0.23 4.56 -7.76
CA ARG A 248 -0.48 5.84 -7.75
C ARG A 248 -1.77 5.76 -8.58
N PHE A 249 -2.79 6.49 -8.15
CA PHE A 249 -4.05 6.61 -8.89
C PHE A 249 -4.35 8.08 -9.21
N GLU A 250 -5.12 8.29 -10.26
CA GLU A 250 -5.62 9.59 -10.70
C GLU A 250 -7.07 9.43 -11.19
N GLY A 251 -7.85 10.51 -11.09
CA GLY A 251 -9.23 10.52 -11.60
C GLY A 251 -10.27 9.88 -10.67
N LEU A 252 -9.95 9.67 -9.39
CA LEU A 252 -10.92 9.11 -8.43
C LEU A 252 -11.97 10.17 -8.09
N ASN A 253 -13.23 9.95 -8.47
CA ASN A 253 -14.29 10.91 -8.23
C ASN A 253 -14.69 11.00 -6.74
N PHE A 254 -14.55 12.18 -6.13
CA PHE A 254 -14.83 12.42 -4.70
C PHE A 254 -16.27 12.11 -4.31
N ALA A 255 -17.26 12.62 -5.06
CA ALA A 255 -18.68 12.41 -4.78
C ALA A 255 -19.04 10.91 -4.72
N LYS A 256 -18.58 10.13 -5.70
CA LYS A 256 -18.77 8.67 -5.72
C LYS A 256 -17.99 7.96 -4.62
N ALA A 257 -16.74 8.35 -4.38
CA ALA A 257 -15.87 7.70 -3.40
C ALA A 257 -16.32 7.93 -1.95
N PHE A 258 -16.93 9.08 -1.66
CA PHE A 258 -17.34 9.49 -0.32
C PHE A 258 -18.86 9.54 -0.12
N ASN A 259 -19.63 9.05 -1.10
CA ASN A 259 -21.10 9.05 -1.13
C ASN A 259 -21.68 10.45 -0.79
N LYS A 260 -21.19 11.48 -1.50
CA LYS A 260 -21.59 12.88 -1.35
C LYS A 260 -22.25 13.43 -2.61
#